data_AF-A0A958GHG1-F1
#
_entry.id   AF-A0A958GHG1-F1
#
_cell.length_a   1.000
_cell.length_b   1.000
_cell.length_c   1.000
_cell.angle_alpha   90.00
_cell.angle_beta   90.00
_cell.angle_gamma   90.00
#
_symmetry.space_group_name_H-M   'P 1'
#
loop_
_entity.id
_entity.type
_entity.pdbx_description
1 polymer ?
#
loop_
_entity_poly.entity_id
_entity_poly.type
_entity_poly.pdbx_seq_one_letter_code
_entity_poly.pdbx_strand_id
1 'polypeptide(L)'
;LAGSASSGLVYFIGRLIFSSGVGVYAALLLAVFPLHVTCSRYLKEDSLLTFFFFFSTLFAVFVARTKNSRWLILSGIAAGCSTSVKYSGMLSAGIPVLAAMYLEQGIPRDSRVWKHLILALILVPIAFVACSPYVVLDSVKFQKDFQVEQSHMENGHYFAIDAWSQYWSYHLQRSLIPGVTLFPVLVGLLGIGVLIVRGNAWGVFCVLLFMAYYLPAEYVKAKPAPQPERYILPTLPFFALLVGEGVRVLFKDSLVRFVVGLLVVAMPLVRTVQLLSEIAPDTRIQMNDWMMTNIPKGAHVYVDHKRYSPEISEEYFAVTYAPRATIHQDLDARTLQKLGQEYLLISSLWYDRYFSQPRTDEGVRRKLTKLFQDLEVVKEMRPKYGTYGFHNPTVTLFRVAPAAQVVPVVPKEVSESSSQ
;
A
#
# COMPACT_ATOMS: atom_id res chain seq x y z
N LEU A 1 16.60 5.94 2.73
CA LEU A 1 17.09 7.32 2.48
C LEU A 1 15.97 8.28 2.09
N ALA A 2 15.27 8.06 0.97
CA ALA A 2 14.19 8.95 0.51
C ALA A 2 13.14 9.26 1.59
N GLY A 3 12.62 8.24 2.30
CA GLY A 3 11.65 8.45 3.39
C GLY A 3 12.19 9.32 4.54
N SER A 4 13.42 9.07 4.99
CA SER A 4 14.06 9.90 6.03
C SER A 4 14.23 11.34 5.56
N ALA A 5 14.65 11.55 4.31
CA ALA A 5 14.79 12.89 3.73
C ALA A 5 13.44 13.60 3.57
N SER A 6 12.37 12.87 3.23
CA SER A 6 11.00 13.41 3.20
C SER A 6 10.55 13.96 4.55
N SER A 7 10.98 13.36 5.66
CA SER A 7 10.69 13.90 7.01
C SER A 7 11.36 15.26 7.23
N GLY A 8 12.59 15.43 6.74
CA GLY A 8 13.27 16.73 6.72
C GLY A 8 12.55 17.76 5.85
N LEU A 9 12.08 17.37 4.66
CA LEU A 9 11.30 18.26 3.78
C LEU A 9 9.98 18.70 4.43
N VAL A 10 9.30 17.80 5.13
CA VAL A 10 8.08 18.12 5.91
C VAL A 10 8.38 19.17 6.98
N TYR A 11 9.49 19.03 7.71
CA TYR A 11 9.90 20.04 8.67
C TYR A 11 10.06 21.41 8.02
N PHE A 12 10.80 21.50 6.92
CA PHE A 12 11.06 22.78 6.23
C PHE A 12 9.77 23.38 5.68
N ILE A 13 8.93 22.61 5.01
CA ILE A 13 7.65 23.09 4.47
C ILE A 13 6.75 23.54 5.61
N GLY A 14 6.57 22.75 6.66
CA GLY A 14 5.71 23.09 7.81
C GLY A 14 6.17 24.33 8.55
N ARG A 15 7.48 24.49 8.73
CA ARG A 15 8.10 25.72 9.26
C ARG A 15 7.77 26.93 8.39
N LEU A 16 7.88 26.76 7.06
CA LEU A 16 7.67 27.85 6.11
C LEU A 16 6.20 28.22 5.97
N ILE A 17 5.24 27.30 6.00
CA ILE A 17 3.82 27.61 5.72
C ILE A 17 2.97 27.84 6.98
N PHE A 18 3.35 27.27 8.12
CA PHE A 18 2.63 27.41 9.39
C PHE A 18 3.51 27.98 10.52
N SER A 19 4.39 27.17 11.12
CA SER A 19 5.29 27.57 12.20
C SER A 19 6.37 26.51 12.45
N SER A 20 7.48 26.87 13.10
CA SER A 20 8.56 25.92 13.44
C SER A 20 8.05 24.73 14.25
N GLY A 21 7.16 24.95 15.21
CA GLY A 21 6.56 23.88 16.01
C GLY A 21 5.77 22.89 15.16
N VAL A 22 4.94 23.39 14.24
CA VAL A 22 4.18 22.54 13.31
C VAL A 22 5.11 21.73 12.41
N GLY A 23 6.20 22.34 11.91
CA GLY A 23 7.23 21.63 11.16
C GLY A 23 7.82 20.46 11.93
N VAL A 24 8.19 20.67 13.21
CA VAL A 24 8.74 19.60 14.06
C VAL A 24 7.72 18.49 14.28
N TYR A 25 6.48 18.83 14.66
CA TYR A 25 5.43 17.84 14.88
C TYR A 25 5.13 17.03 13.62
N ALA A 26 4.99 17.68 12.46
CA ALA A 26 4.70 17.00 11.21
C ALA A 26 5.85 16.07 10.77
N ALA A 27 7.10 16.48 10.97
CA ALA A 27 8.26 15.64 10.66
C ALA A 27 8.35 14.43 11.60
N LEU A 28 8.11 14.62 12.90
CA LEU A 28 8.04 13.52 13.87
C LEU A 28 6.93 12.53 13.51
N LEU A 29 5.74 13.04 13.15
CA LEU A 29 4.62 12.20 12.75
C LEU A 29 4.94 11.35 11.52
N LEU A 30 5.45 11.97 10.45
CA LEU A 30 5.82 11.23 9.25
C LEU A 30 6.90 10.18 9.55
N ALA A 31 7.86 10.49 10.42
CA ALA A 31 8.92 9.57 10.82
C ALA A 31 8.40 8.33 11.57
N VAL A 32 7.24 8.42 12.24
CA VAL A 32 6.66 7.32 13.03
C VAL A 32 5.39 6.72 12.44
N PHE A 33 4.86 7.25 11.33
CA PHE A 33 3.70 6.67 10.67
C PHE A 33 3.98 5.24 10.16
N PRO A 34 3.20 4.23 10.60
CA PRO A 34 3.37 2.84 10.18
C PRO A 34 3.52 2.67 8.66
N LEU A 35 2.69 3.35 7.87
CA LEU A 35 2.72 3.25 6.41
C LEU A 35 3.99 3.86 5.80
N HIS A 36 4.43 4.99 6.32
CA HIS A 36 5.65 5.63 5.82
C HIS A 36 6.90 4.80 6.16
N VAL A 37 6.99 4.28 7.39
CA VAL A 37 8.13 3.47 7.84
C VAL A 37 8.23 2.16 7.06
N THR A 38 7.11 1.47 6.88
CA THR A 38 7.06 0.18 6.16
C THR A 38 7.37 0.37 4.67
N CYS A 39 6.75 1.34 3.99
CA CYS A 39 7.06 1.67 2.58
C CYS A 39 8.50 2.16 2.38
N SER A 40 9.11 2.82 3.37
CA SER A 40 10.51 3.27 3.29
C SER A 40 11.53 2.13 3.38
N ARG A 41 11.10 0.96 3.88
CA ARG A 41 11.93 -0.25 4.01
C ARG A 41 11.81 -1.18 2.81
N TYR A 42 10.69 -1.11 2.08
CA TYR A 42 10.56 -1.82 0.83
C TYR A 42 11.42 -1.16 -0.25
N LEU A 43 12.10 -1.98 -1.05
CA LEU A 43 12.72 -1.52 -2.29
C LEU A 43 11.63 -1.29 -3.35
N LYS A 44 10.82 -0.25 -3.11
CA LYS A 44 9.70 0.19 -3.93
C LYS A 44 9.82 1.69 -4.22
N GLU A 45 9.26 2.05 -5.37
CA GLU A 45 9.29 3.37 -5.98
C GLU A 45 8.52 4.43 -5.18
N ASP A 46 7.53 4.04 -4.38
CA ASP A 46 6.56 4.94 -3.75
C ASP A 46 7.25 5.97 -2.79
N SER A 47 8.30 5.56 -2.08
CA SER A 47 9.03 6.44 -1.16
C SER A 47 9.84 7.51 -1.90
N LEU A 48 10.42 7.16 -3.06
CA LEU A 48 11.17 8.09 -3.91
C LEU A 48 10.23 9.03 -4.67
N LEU A 49 9.06 8.52 -5.08
CA LEU A 49 7.98 9.32 -5.66
C LEU A 49 7.55 10.42 -4.68
N THR A 50 7.24 10.02 -3.45
CA THR A 50 6.80 10.93 -2.38
C THR A 50 7.85 12.03 -2.12
N PHE A 51 9.13 11.66 -2.15
CA PHE A 51 10.25 12.58 -1.97
C PHE A 51 10.31 13.66 -3.06
N PHE A 52 10.25 13.28 -4.34
CA PHE A 52 10.28 14.26 -5.45
C PHE A 52 9.01 15.12 -5.51
N PHE A 53 7.85 14.56 -5.16
CA PHE A 53 6.60 15.31 -5.02
C PHE A 53 6.72 16.42 -3.95
N PHE A 54 7.33 16.10 -2.80
CA PHE A 54 7.57 17.08 -1.74
C PHE A 54 8.68 18.08 -2.09
N PHE A 55 9.68 17.69 -2.87
CA PHE A 55 10.66 18.64 -3.40
C PHE A 55 10.01 19.65 -4.34
N SER A 56 9.14 19.20 -5.24
CA SER A 56 8.36 20.09 -6.12
C SER A 56 7.52 21.07 -5.30
N THR A 57 6.90 20.57 -4.22
CA THR A 57 6.13 21.38 -3.25
C THR A 57 6.99 22.40 -2.52
N LEU A 58 8.19 22.02 -2.05
CA LEU A 58 9.11 22.94 -1.36
C LEU A 58 9.48 24.13 -2.25
N PHE A 59 9.80 23.88 -3.53
CA PHE A 59 10.10 24.95 -4.47
C PHE A 59 8.88 25.85 -4.73
N ALA A 60 7.67 25.29 -4.84
CA ALA A 60 6.44 26.09 -4.90
C ALA A 60 6.23 26.96 -3.66
N VAL A 61 6.56 26.46 -2.47
CA VAL A 61 6.52 27.26 -1.23
C VAL A 61 7.57 28.38 -1.29
N PHE A 62 8.76 28.14 -1.83
CA PHE A 62 9.75 29.21 -2.04
C PHE A 62 9.27 30.25 -3.05
N VAL A 63 8.57 29.88 -4.12
CA VAL A 63 7.92 30.84 -5.03
C VAL A 63 7.02 31.79 -4.23
N ALA A 64 6.13 31.24 -3.40
CA ALA A 64 5.18 32.02 -2.61
C ALA A 64 5.85 32.91 -1.54
N ARG A 65 6.91 32.42 -0.88
CA ARG A 65 7.60 33.11 0.21
C ARG A 65 8.60 34.17 -0.27
N THR A 66 9.30 33.91 -1.36
CA THR A 66 10.34 34.83 -1.90
C THR A 66 9.82 35.71 -3.03
N LYS A 67 8.61 35.42 -3.56
CA LYS A 67 8.05 36.05 -4.76
C LYS A 67 8.94 35.91 -6.01
N ASN A 68 9.87 34.96 -6.00
CA ASN A 68 10.77 34.68 -7.11
C ASN A 68 10.24 33.50 -7.94
N SER A 69 9.77 33.78 -9.16
CA SER A 69 9.21 32.78 -10.06
C SER A 69 10.24 31.81 -10.66
N ARG A 70 11.56 32.05 -10.52
CA ARG A 70 12.60 31.09 -10.96
C ARG A 70 12.50 29.74 -10.25
N TRP A 71 12.00 29.73 -9.01
CA TRP A 71 11.76 28.49 -8.28
C TRP A 71 10.72 27.58 -8.96
N LEU A 72 9.86 28.11 -9.85
CA LEU A 72 8.96 27.28 -10.66
C LEU A 72 9.75 26.28 -11.54
N ILE A 73 10.91 26.69 -12.06
CA ILE A 73 11.77 25.84 -12.90
C ILE A 73 12.18 24.59 -12.13
N LEU A 74 12.68 24.76 -10.90
CA LEU A 74 13.09 23.63 -10.05
C LEU A 74 11.88 22.80 -9.59
N SER A 75 10.72 23.43 -9.38
CA SER A 75 9.46 22.73 -9.10
C SER A 75 9.04 21.83 -10.26
N GLY A 76 9.18 22.30 -11.51
CA GLY A 76 8.92 21.53 -12.73
C GLY A 76 9.90 20.38 -12.95
N ILE A 77 11.20 20.61 -12.75
CA ILE A 77 12.22 19.55 -12.81
C ILE A 77 11.91 18.45 -11.79
N ALA A 78 11.64 18.82 -10.53
CA ALA A 78 11.28 17.87 -9.49
C ALA A 78 9.99 17.10 -9.82
N ALA A 79 9.00 17.77 -10.42
CA ALA A 79 7.79 17.10 -10.91
C ALA A 79 8.09 16.09 -12.01
N GLY A 80 8.97 16.39 -12.96
CA GLY A 80 9.43 15.45 -13.99
C GLY A 80 10.17 14.24 -13.41
N CYS A 81 11.05 14.45 -12.42
CA CYS A 81 11.68 13.36 -11.66
C CYS A 81 10.63 12.51 -10.94
N SER A 82 9.61 13.13 -10.33
CA SER A 82 8.49 12.42 -9.71
C SER A 82 7.75 11.52 -10.70
N THR A 83 7.47 12.03 -11.91
CA THR A 83 6.84 11.27 -13.00
C THR A 83 7.70 10.10 -13.48
N SER A 84 9.03 10.25 -13.50
CA SER A 84 9.95 9.19 -13.89
C SER A 84 9.98 8.03 -12.90
N VAL A 85 9.83 8.33 -11.60
CA VAL A 85 9.75 7.28 -10.57
C VAL A 85 8.49 6.43 -10.73
N LYS A 86 7.35 7.07 -11.03
CA LYS A 86 6.07 6.41 -11.26
C LYS A 86 5.18 7.33 -12.08
N TYR A 87 4.42 6.81 -13.04
CA TYR A 87 3.57 7.65 -13.91
C TYR A 87 2.54 8.49 -13.16
N SER A 88 2.05 8.03 -12.01
CA SER A 88 1.20 8.83 -11.10
C SER A 88 1.90 10.08 -10.56
N GLY A 89 3.22 10.16 -10.66
CA GLY A 89 4.05 11.35 -10.40
C GLY A 89 3.71 12.55 -11.26
N MET A 90 3.07 12.35 -12.42
CA MET A 90 2.61 13.43 -13.31
C MET A 90 1.67 14.41 -12.61
N LEU A 91 0.95 13.97 -11.57
CA LEU A 91 0.11 14.85 -10.73
C LEU A 91 0.90 16.01 -10.12
N SER A 92 2.21 15.83 -9.92
CA SER A 92 3.13 16.87 -9.43
C SER A 92 3.25 18.07 -10.39
N ALA A 93 2.96 17.90 -11.68
CA ALA A 93 3.00 18.99 -12.66
C ALA A 93 1.98 20.10 -12.36
N GLY A 94 0.93 19.80 -11.59
CA GLY A 94 -0.02 20.81 -11.10
C GLY A 94 0.55 21.75 -10.04
N ILE A 95 1.59 21.35 -9.30
CA ILE A 95 2.20 22.17 -8.24
C ILE A 95 2.75 23.50 -8.76
N PRO A 96 3.62 23.56 -9.79
CA PRO A 96 4.11 24.83 -10.31
C PRO A 96 2.97 25.70 -10.87
N VAL A 97 1.90 25.10 -11.40
CA VAL A 97 0.71 25.83 -11.86
C VAL A 97 0.02 26.52 -10.68
N LEU A 98 -0.24 25.79 -9.59
CA LEU A 98 -0.84 26.37 -8.37
C LEU A 98 0.02 27.49 -7.79
N ALA A 99 1.35 27.32 -7.78
CA ALA A 99 2.27 28.34 -7.29
C ALA A 99 2.28 29.60 -8.16
N ALA A 100 2.22 29.46 -9.49
CA ALA A 100 2.11 30.57 -10.42
C ALA A 100 0.78 31.31 -10.26
N MET A 101 -0.34 30.59 -10.17
CA MET A 101 -1.66 31.18 -9.92
C MET A 101 -1.69 31.98 -8.62
N TYR A 102 -1.05 31.47 -7.56
CA TYR A 102 -0.95 32.19 -6.29
C TYR A 102 -0.18 33.51 -6.40
N LEU A 103 0.89 33.57 -7.21
CA LEU A 103 1.62 34.83 -7.43
C LEU A 103 0.80 35.90 -8.15
N GLU A 104 -0.06 35.47 -9.08
CA GLU A 104 -0.85 36.37 -9.93
C GLU A 104 -2.08 36.95 -9.21
N GLN A 105 -2.46 36.44 -8.04
CA GLN A 105 -3.61 36.94 -7.25
C GLN A 105 -3.40 38.32 -6.58
N GLY A 106 -2.30 39.03 -6.86
CA GLY A 106 -2.02 40.34 -6.26
C GLY A 106 -0.92 41.16 -6.93
N ILE A 107 -0.47 40.76 -8.12
CA ILE A 107 0.56 41.46 -8.90
C ILE A 107 -0.01 41.67 -10.31
N PRO A 108 0.20 42.83 -10.99
CA PRO A 108 -0.12 42.95 -12.41
C PRO A 108 0.56 41.82 -13.18
N ARG A 109 -0.16 41.16 -14.11
CA ARG A 109 0.32 39.98 -14.85
C ARG A 109 1.79 40.12 -15.26
N ASP A 110 2.70 39.47 -14.53
CA ASP A 110 4.13 39.57 -14.82
C ASP A 110 4.46 38.50 -15.85
N SER A 111 4.80 38.95 -17.06
CA SER A 111 5.19 38.06 -18.16
C SER A 111 6.29 37.05 -17.76
N ARG A 112 7.12 37.38 -16.76
CA ARG A 112 8.15 36.48 -16.25
C ARG A 112 7.59 35.26 -15.53
N VAL A 113 6.49 35.39 -14.78
CA VAL A 113 5.86 34.26 -14.08
C VAL A 113 5.39 33.23 -15.10
N TRP A 114 4.71 33.68 -16.15
CA TRP A 114 4.26 32.83 -17.25
C TRP A 114 5.41 32.21 -18.05
N LYS A 115 6.48 32.97 -18.33
CA LYS A 115 7.70 32.42 -18.96
C LYS A 115 8.33 31.31 -18.13
N HIS A 116 8.49 31.52 -16.82
CA HIS A 116 9.05 30.49 -15.93
C HIS A 116 8.11 29.30 -15.75
N LEU A 117 6.79 29.52 -15.75
CA LEU A 117 5.80 28.43 -15.71
C LEU A 117 5.86 27.58 -16.98
N ILE A 118 5.85 28.21 -18.17
CA ILE A 118 5.98 27.50 -19.45
C ILE A 118 7.29 26.71 -19.46
N LEU A 119 8.40 27.32 -19.05
CA LEU A 119 9.68 26.64 -18.93
C LEU A 119 9.63 25.46 -17.95
N ALA A 120 8.99 25.64 -16.77
CA ALA A 120 8.80 24.56 -15.80
C ALA A 120 8.01 23.39 -16.40
N LEU A 121 6.93 23.66 -17.12
CA LEU A 121 6.09 22.64 -17.77
C LEU A 121 6.82 21.93 -18.92
N ILE A 122 7.66 22.63 -19.68
CA ILE A 122 8.53 22.02 -20.69
C ILE A 122 9.60 21.13 -20.02
N LEU A 123 10.11 21.52 -18.85
CA LEU A 123 11.12 20.75 -18.14
C LEU A 123 10.57 19.47 -17.47
N VAL A 124 9.26 19.36 -17.25
CA VAL A 124 8.64 18.11 -16.75
C VAL A 124 8.94 16.92 -17.68
N PRO A 125 8.56 16.93 -18.98
CA PRO A 125 8.87 15.81 -19.88
C PRO A 125 10.38 15.67 -20.13
N ILE A 126 11.16 16.75 -20.11
CA ILE A 126 12.63 16.67 -20.26
C ILE A 126 13.26 15.92 -19.10
N ALA A 127 12.93 16.28 -17.85
CA ALA A 127 13.44 15.59 -16.67
C ALA A 127 12.94 14.14 -16.59
N PHE A 128 11.70 13.88 -17.01
CA PHE A 128 11.17 12.53 -17.15
C PHE A 128 12.02 11.67 -18.10
N VAL A 129 12.28 12.15 -19.32
CA VAL A 129 13.10 11.43 -20.31
C VAL A 129 14.56 11.32 -19.85
N ALA A 130 15.12 12.35 -19.22
CA ALA A 130 16.49 12.31 -18.70
C ALA A 130 16.68 11.23 -17.62
N CYS A 131 15.67 11.00 -16.79
CA CYS A 131 15.69 9.95 -15.76
C CYS A 131 15.23 8.58 -16.28
N SER A 132 14.58 8.52 -17.45
CA SER A 132 14.06 7.30 -18.06
C SER A 132 14.26 7.30 -19.58
N PRO A 133 15.52 7.24 -20.06
CA PRO A 133 15.84 7.43 -21.48
C PRO A 133 15.26 6.34 -22.39
N TYR A 134 15.03 5.13 -21.87
CA TYR A 134 14.44 4.01 -22.61
C TYR A 134 13.00 4.24 -23.07
N VAL A 135 12.30 5.22 -22.49
CA VAL A 135 10.99 5.66 -23.03
C VAL A 135 11.12 6.14 -24.47
N VAL A 136 12.27 6.74 -24.82
CA VAL A 136 12.57 7.21 -26.17
C VAL A 136 13.43 6.21 -26.94
N LEU A 137 14.47 5.65 -26.31
CA LEU A 137 15.41 4.75 -26.97
C LEU A 137 14.77 3.42 -27.41
N ASP A 138 13.73 2.95 -26.70
CA ASP A 138 12.96 1.75 -27.06
C ASP A 138 11.46 2.03 -26.92
N SER A 139 11.00 3.02 -27.70
CA SER A 139 9.62 3.53 -27.65
C SER A 139 8.57 2.47 -27.99
N VAL A 140 8.90 1.50 -28.84
CA VAL A 140 8.00 0.39 -29.22
C VAL A 140 7.74 -0.51 -28.00
N LYS A 141 8.81 -0.91 -27.30
CA LYS A 141 8.66 -1.72 -26.09
C LYS A 141 7.97 -0.93 -24.98
N PHE A 142 8.36 0.32 -24.78
CA PHE A 142 7.70 1.21 -23.81
C PHE A 142 6.19 1.30 -24.05
N GLN A 143 5.76 1.53 -25.29
CA GLN A 143 4.34 1.66 -25.62
C GLN A 143 3.58 0.37 -25.29
N LYS A 144 4.16 -0.79 -25.61
CA LYS A 144 3.59 -2.10 -25.28
C LYS A 144 3.46 -2.30 -23.77
N ASP A 145 4.53 -2.04 -23.01
CA ASP A 145 4.55 -2.20 -21.57
C ASP A 145 3.60 -1.21 -20.87
N PHE A 146 3.53 0.03 -21.35
CA PHE A 146 2.60 1.05 -20.87
C PHE A 146 1.14 0.67 -21.10
N GLN A 147 0.79 0.12 -22.26
CA GLN A 147 -0.56 -0.37 -22.55
C GLN A 147 -0.96 -1.53 -21.63
N VAL A 148 -0.03 -2.43 -21.30
CA VAL A 148 -0.27 -3.51 -20.34
C VAL A 148 -0.56 -2.94 -18.96
N GLU A 149 0.24 -1.99 -18.48
CA GLU A 149 0.02 -1.33 -17.18
C GLU A 149 -1.30 -0.53 -17.15
N GLN A 150 -1.63 0.19 -18.22
CA GLN A 150 -2.89 0.91 -18.34
C GLN A 150 -4.10 -0.04 -18.26
N SER A 151 -4.09 -1.11 -19.08
CA SER A 151 -5.15 -2.13 -19.08
C SER A 151 -5.26 -2.79 -17.71
N HIS A 152 -4.13 -3.04 -17.04
CA HIS A 152 -4.09 -3.60 -15.69
C HIS A 152 -4.73 -2.66 -14.65
N MET A 153 -4.50 -1.34 -14.75
CA MET A 153 -5.13 -0.34 -13.88
C MET A 153 -6.65 -0.21 -14.09
N GLU A 154 -7.10 -0.32 -15.33
CA GLU A 154 -8.52 -0.19 -15.73
C GLU A 154 -9.35 -1.43 -15.36
N ASN A 155 -8.78 -2.62 -15.55
CA ASN A 155 -9.49 -3.90 -15.36
C ASN A 155 -9.31 -4.48 -13.95
N GLY A 156 -8.26 -4.08 -13.22
CA GLY A 156 -7.95 -4.62 -11.90
C GLY A 156 -7.21 -5.97 -11.96
N HIS A 157 -7.00 -6.60 -10.80
CA HIS A 157 -6.42 -7.96 -10.74
C HIS A 157 -7.52 -9.03 -10.82
N TYR A 158 -7.55 -9.97 -9.86
CA TYR A 158 -8.51 -11.08 -9.79
C TYR A 158 -9.98 -10.62 -9.71
N PHE A 159 -10.21 -9.44 -9.13
CA PHE A 159 -11.48 -8.74 -9.13
C PHE A 159 -11.20 -7.23 -8.99
N ALA A 160 -12.10 -6.42 -9.55
CA ALA A 160 -12.03 -4.97 -9.48
C ALA A 160 -12.65 -4.46 -8.16
N ILE A 161 -11.96 -3.56 -7.48
CA ILE A 161 -12.54 -2.81 -6.35
C ILE A 161 -12.82 -1.40 -6.84
N ASP A 162 -14.04 -1.13 -7.27
CA ASP A 162 -14.45 0.21 -7.70
C ASP A 162 -14.65 1.14 -6.49
N ALA A 163 -14.53 2.46 -6.71
CA ALA A 163 -14.65 3.46 -5.64
C ALA A 163 -16.00 3.38 -4.90
N TRP A 164 -17.09 3.05 -5.60
CA TRP A 164 -18.44 3.02 -5.02
C TRP A 164 -18.70 1.75 -4.21
N SER A 165 -17.99 0.65 -4.48
CA SER A 165 -18.09 -0.59 -3.70
C SER A 165 -17.83 -0.39 -2.20
N GLN A 166 -17.10 0.67 -1.83
CA GLN A 166 -16.84 1.08 -0.45
C GLN A 166 -17.04 2.59 -0.23
N TYR A 167 -17.91 3.23 -1.01
CA TYR A 167 -18.28 4.65 -0.85
C TYR A 167 -17.07 5.60 -0.73
N TRP A 168 -16.04 5.43 -1.55
CA TRP A 168 -14.80 6.24 -1.54
C TRP A 168 -14.01 6.21 -0.23
N SER A 169 -14.22 5.16 0.59
CA SER A 169 -13.61 5.03 1.91
C SER A 169 -12.61 3.86 2.02
N TYR A 170 -12.25 3.25 0.90
CA TYR A 170 -11.34 2.10 0.87
C TYR A 170 -9.99 2.45 1.51
N HIS A 171 -9.33 3.49 1.00
CA HIS A 171 -8.04 3.93 1.49
C HIS A 171 -8.16 4.59 2.85
N LEU A 172 -9.29 5.21 3.23
CA LEU A 172 -9.49 5.67 4.60
C LEU A 172 -9.40 4.50 5.58
N GLN A 173 -10.17 3.44 5.33
CA GLN A 173 -10.30 2.29 6.24
C GLN A 173 -9.11 1.32 6.17
N ARG A 174 -8.61 1.05 4.95
CA ARG A 174 -7.58 0.03 4.69
C ARG A 174 -6.17 0.58 4.62
N SER A 175 -5.99 1.90 4.50
CA SER A 175 -4.68 2.49 4.26
C SER A 175 -4.32 3.59 5.25
N LEU A 176 -5.14 4.64 5.35
CA LEU A 176 -4.85 5.81 6.18
C LEU A 176 -4.98 5.45 7.66
N ILE A 177 -6.13 4.91 8.11
CA ILE A 177 -6.32 4.56 9.53
C ILE A 177 -5.27 3.53 10.00
N PRO A 178 -4.99 2.41 9.31
CA PRO A 178 -3.93 1.50 9.73
C PRO A 178 -2.52 2.11 9.59
N GLY A 179 -2.35 3.01 8.62
CA GLY A 179 -1.07 3.61 8.25
C GLY A 179 -0.62 4.78 9.11
N VAL A 180 -1.54 5.45 9.81
CA VAL A 180 -1.25 6.59 10.71
C VAL A 180 -1.92 6.48 12.08
N THR A 181 -2.78 5.47 12.30
CA THR A 181 -3.67 5.25 13.46
C THR A 181 -4.89 6.19 13.52
N LEU A 182 -5.95 5.74 14.21
CA LEU A 182 -7.25 6.44 14.23
C LEU A 182 -7.17 7.83 14.89
N PHE A 183 -6.38 7.99 15.95
CA PHE A 183 -6.37 9.25 16.71
C PHE A 183 -5.79 10.43 15.90
N PRO A 184 -4.65 10.30 15.19
CA PRO A 184 -4.20 11.30 14.22
C PRO A 184 -5.20 11.54 13.10
N VAL A 185 -5.93 10.52 12.63
CA VAL A 185 -7.01 10.70 11.63
C VAL A 185 -8.07 11.66 12.14
N LEU A 186 -8.59 11.46 13.35
CA LEU A 186 -9.62 12.32 13.94
C LEU A 186 -9.13 13.76 14.12
N VAL A 187 -7.93 13.95 14.68
CA VAL A 187 -7.34 15.29 14.87
C VAL A 187 -7.10 15.98 13.52
N GLY A 188 -6.62 15.24 12.52
CA GLY A 188 -6.40 15.75 11.16
C GLY A 188 -7.69 16.20 10.49
N LEU A 189 -8.75 15.40 10.54
CA LEU A 189 -10.06 15.73 9.95
C LEU A 189 -10.70 16.96 10.61
N LEU A 190 -10.67 17.04 11.95
CA LEU A 190 -11.15 18.20 12.68
C LEU A 190 -10.32 19.45 12.37
N GLY A 191 -9.00 19.31 12.29
CA GLY A 191 -8.08 20.37 11.93
C GLY A 191 -8.33 20.91 10.52
N ILE A 192 -8.54 20.01 9.55
CA ILE A 192 -8.93 20.37 8.17
C ILE A 192 -10.22 21.19 8.17
N GLY A 193 -11.25 20.75 8.89
CA GLY A 193 -12.52 21.48 9.00
C GLY A 193 -12.32 22.91 9.52
N VAL A 194 -11.54 23.08 10.59
CA VAL A 194 -11.23 24.41 11.15
C VAL A 194 -10.42 25.27 10.17
N LEU A 195 -9.43 24.69 9.48
CA LEU A 195 -8.59 25.42 8.52
C LEU A 195 -9.39 25.91 7.32
N ILE A 196 -10.32 25.11 6.81
CA ILE A 196 -11.22 25.48 5.73
C ILE A 196 -12.17 26.59 6.17
N VAL A 197 -12.84 26.44 7.33
CA VAL A 197 -13.79 27.45 7.85
C VAL A 197 -13.09 28.80 8.12
N ARG A 198 -11.83 28.77 8.55
CA ARG A 198 -11.03 30.00 8.77
C ARG A 198 -10.40 30.57 7.50
N GLY A 199 -10.62 29.96 6.33
CA GLY A 199 -10.02 30.41 5.07
C GLY A 199 -8.50 30.34 5.05
N ASN A 200 -7.87 29.40 5.76
CA ASN A 200 -6.42 29.25 5.77
C ASN A 200 -5.93 28.69 4.42
N ALA A 201 -5.42 29.57 3.56
CA ALA A 201 -4.96 29.21 2.22
C ALA A 201 -3.90 28.09 2.20
N TRP A 202 -2.98 28.07 3.18
CA TRP A 202 -1.96 27.01 3.28
C TRP A 202 -2.57 25.67 3.70
N GLY A 203 -3.55 25.68 4.60
CA GLY A 203 -4.34 24.50 4.95
C GLY A 203 -5.08 23.95 3.74
N VAL A 204 -5.77 24.81 2.99
CA VAL A 204 -6.46 24.42 1.75
C VAL A 204 -5.48 23.87 0.71
N PHE A 205 -4.31 24.51 0.53
CA PHE A 205 -3.25 24.01 -0.36
C PHE A 205 -2.79 22.59 0.02
N CYS A 206 -2.55 22.32 1.30
CA CYS A 206 -2.21 20.96 1.76
C CYS A 206 -3.35 19.97 1.54
N VAL A 207 -4.62 20.37 1.73
CA VAL A 207 -5.79 19.52 1.45
C VAL A 207 -5.89 19.20 -0.04
N LEU A 208 -5.69 20.18 -0.92
CA LEU A 208 -5.73 19.95 -2.37
C LEU A 208 -4.64 18.97 -2.81
N LEU A 209 -3.42 19.11 -2.29
CA LEU A 209 -2.32 18.18 -2.61
C LEU A 209 -2.51 16.79 -2.00
N PHE A 210 -3.12 16.69 -0.81
CA PHE A 210 -3.57 15.42 -0.25
C PHE A 210 -4.60 14.76 -1.19
N MET A 211 -5.62 15.52 -1.61
CA MET A 211 -6.70 15.01 -2.47
C MET A 211 -6.22 14.63 -3.87
N ALA A 212 -5.19 15.31 -4.39
CA ALA A 212 -4.59 15.02 -5.68
C ALA A 212 -4.12 13.58 -5.82
N TYR A 213 -3.62 12.95 -4.74
CA TYR A 213 -3.26 11.53 -4.71
C TYR A 213 -4.34 10.63 -4.11
N TYR A 214 -5.10 11.13 -3.13
CA TYR A 214 -6.13 10.32 -2.47
C TYR A 214 -7.27 9.93 -3.43
N LEU A 215 -7.79 10.88 -4.21
CA LEU A 215 -8.93 10.62 -5.10
C LEU A 215 -8.60 9.68 -6.27
N PRO A 216 -7.46 9.83 -6.99
CA PRO A 216 -7.09 8.85 -8.01
C PRO A 216 -6.81 7.46 -7.44
N ALA A 217 -6.20 7.37 -6.25
CA ALA A 217 -6.01 6.08 -5.59
C ALA A 217 -7.35 5.39 -5.26
N GLU A 218 -8.36 6.15 -4.83
CA GLU A 218 -9.71 5.63 -4.64
C GLU A 218 -10.39 5.20 -5.95
N TYR A 219 -10.18 5.95 -7.02
CA TYR A 219 -10.81 5.68 -8.31
C TYR A 219 -10.27 4.43 -9.00
N VAL A 220 -8.97 4.16 -8.91
CA VAL A 220 -8.32 3.03 -9.59
C VAL A 220 -8.84 1.69 -9.06
N LYS A 221 -9.24 0.80 -9.98
CA LYS A 221 -9.82 -0.51 -9.66
C LYS A 221 -8.78 -1.56 -9.24
N ALA A 222 -7.52 -1.36 -9.63
CA ALA A 222 -6.38 -2.23 -9.35
C ALA A 222 -5.80 -2.05 -7.93
N LYS A 223 -6.67 -2.05 -6.90
CA LYS A 223 -6.29 -1.97 -5.48
C LYS A 223 -6.53 -3.23 -4.62
N PRO A 224 -6.59 -4.48 -5.14
CA PRO A 224 -6.67 -5.65 -4.27
C PRO A 224 -5.35 -5.88 -3.54
N ALA A 225 -5.44 -6.58 -2.41
CA ALA A 225 -4.30 -7.04 -1.65
C ALA A 225 -3.29 -7.83 -2.52
N PRO A 226 -2.01 -7.88 -2.13
CA PRO A 226 -1.41 -7.21 -0.98
C PRO A 226 -0.90 -5.78 -1.28
N GLN A 227 -0.79 -4.98 -0.23
CA GLN A 227 -0.22 -3.64 -0.18
C GLN A 227 -0.88 -2.51 -1.03
N PRO A 228 -2.22 -2.40 -1.13
CA PRO A 228 -2.85 -1.26 -1.79
C PRO A 228 -2.61 0.08 -1.05
N GLU A 229 -2.26 0.04 0.23
CA GLU A 229 -2.00 1.22 1.04
C GLU A 229 -0.85 2.10 0.52
N ARG A 230 0.10 1.53 -0.24
CA ARG A 230 1.22 2.30 -0.81
C ARG A 230 0.77 3.37 -1.82
N TYR A 231 -0.40 3.23 -2.45
CA TYR A 231 -0.89 4.18 -3.45
C TYR A 231 -1.19 5.57 -2.86
N ILE A 232 -1.48 5.65 -1.57
CA ILE A 232 -1.70 6.93 -0.87
C ILE A 232 -0.46 7.45 -0.15
N LEU A 233 0.71 6.80 -0.27
CA LEU A 233 1.92 7.23 0.42
C LEU A 233 2.27 8.71 0.20
N PRO A 234 2.13 9.29 -1.01
CA PRO A 234 2.38 10.71 -1.24
C PRO A 234 1.45 11.66 -0.47
N THR A 235 0.34 11.16 0.06
CA THR A 235 -0.61 11.96 0.87
C THR A 235 -0.13 12.16 2.31
N LEU A 236 0.66 11.23 2.85
CA LEU A 236 1.01 11.22 4.27
C LEU A 236 1.79 12.45 4.75
N PRO A 237 2.77 12.97 3.98
CA PRO A 237 3.46 14.19 4.37
C PRO A 237 2.52 15.41 4.53
N PHE A 238 1.52 15.57 3.63
CA PHE A 238 0.51 16.62 3.76
C PHE A 238 -0.43 16.35 4.94
N PHE A 239 -0.78 15.09 5.15
CA PHE A 239 -1.59 14.70 6.31
C PHE A 239 -0.86 15.02 7.62
N ALA A 240 0.44 14.76 7.72
CA ALA A 240 1.25 15.10 8.88
C ALA A 240 1.29 16.62 9.14
N LEU A 241 1.40 17.45 8.09
CA LEU A 241 1.29 18.90 8.20
C LEU A 241 -0.08 19.35 8.71
N LEU A 242 -1.16 18.78 8.17
CA LEU A 242 -2.53 19.07 8.56
C LEU A 242 -2.84 18.66 10.00
N VAL A 243 -2.31 17.50 10.45
CA VAL A 243 -2.41 17.05 11.83
C VAL A 243 -1.62 17.97 12.77
N GLY A 244 -0.37 18.30 12.42
CA GLY A 244 0.47 19.18 13.24
C GLY A 244 -0.14 20.58 13.41
N GLU A 245 -0.67 21.14 12.34
CA GLU A 245 -1.41 22.41 12.37
C GLU A 245 -2.74 22.25 13.12
N GLY A 246 -3.47 21.15 12.92
CA GLY A 246 -4.70 20.80 13.62
C GLY A 246 -4.53 20.80 15.14
N VAL A 247 -3.47 20.16 15.66
CA VAL A 247 -3.12 20.18 17.09
C VAL A 247 -2.94 21.63 17.58
N ARG A 248 -2.26 22.48 16.81
CA ARG A 248 -2.02 23.88 17.17
C ARG A 248 -3.31 24.71 17.19
N VAL A 249 -4.21 24.52 16.23
CA VAL A 249 -5.40 25.36 16.06
C VAL A 249 -6.60 24.91 16.90
N LEU A 250 -6.70 23.61 17.22
CA LEU A 250 -7.77 23.03 18.02
C LEU A 250 -7.52 23.21 19.53
N PHE A 251 -6.27 23.08 19.97
CA PHE A 251 -5.92 23.08 21.40
C PHE A 251 -5.11 24.32 21.76
N LYS A 252 -5.78 25.31 22.37
CA LYS A 252 -5.17 26.59 22.78
C LYS A 252 -4.35 26.46 24.06
N ASP A 253 -4.87 25.72 25.04
CA ASP A 253 -4.19 25.44 26.30
C ASP A 253 -2.87 24.67 26.07
N SER A 254 -1.78 25.10 26.70
CA SER A 254 -0.45 24.56 26.44
C SER A 254 -0.28 23.12 26.94
N LEU A 255 -0.89 22.78 28.08
CA LEU A 255 -0.80 21.43 28.64
C LEU A 255 -1.64 20.46 27.80
N VAL A 256 -2.88 20.82 27.49
CA VAL A 256 -3.76 20.00 26.63
C VAL A 256 -3.13 19.80 25.25
N ARG A 257 -2.59 20.87 24.65
CA ARG A 257 -1.90 20.77 23.36
C ARG A 257 -0.69 19.84 23.41
N PHE A 258 0.10 19.91 24.48
CA PHE A 258 1.24 19.01 24.67
C PHE A 258 0.80 17.55 24.83
N VAL A 259 -0.19 17.27 25.67
CA VAL A 259 -0.71 15.92 25.90
C VAL A 259 -1.31 15.34 24.62
N VAL A 260 -2.15 16.10 23.92
CA VAL A 260 -2.72 15.65 22.64
C VAL A 260 -1.62 15.47 21.60
N GLY A 261 -0.68 16.41 21.48
CA GLY A 261 0.49 16.28 20.60
C GLY A 261 1.29 15.00 20.87
N LEU A 262 1.53 14.69 22.15
CA LEU A 262 2.19 13.46 22.58
C LEU A 262 1.40 12.22 22.18
N LEU A 263 0.08 12.18 22.41
CA LEU A 263 -0.77 11.05 22.04
C LEU A 263 -0.84 10.82 20.53
N VAL A 264 -0.92 11.91 19.75
CA VAL A 264 -0.94 11.87 18.27
C VAL A 264 0.38 11.29 17.72
N VAL A 265 1.51 11.46 18.41
CA VAL A 265 2.80 10.85 18.03
C VAL A 265 2.96 9.44 18.62
N ALA A 266 2.58 9.23 19.87
CA ALA A 266 2.81 7.98 20.59
C ALA A 266 2.01 6.81 20.02
N MET A 267 0.75 7.03 19.62
CA MET A 267 -0.10 5.99 19.03
C MET A 267 0.50 5.37 17.76
N PRO A 268 0.85 6.15 16.71
CA PRO A 268 1.51 5.59 15.53
C PRO A 268 2.90 5.04 15.84
N LEU A 269 3.66 5.64 16.76
CA LEU A 269 4.96 5.11 17.17
C LEU A 269 4.84 3.71 17.77
N VAL A 270 3.92 3.49 18.72
CA VAL A 270 3.67 2.18 19.31
C VAL A 270 3.29 1.17 18.23
N ARG A 271 2.39 1.54 17.31
CA ARG A 271 1.99 0.68 16.20
C ARG A 271 3.18 0.33 15.29
N THR A 272 4.03 1.31 14.99
CA THR A 272 5.24 1.11 14.20
C THR A 272 6.21 0.17 14.89
N VAL A 273 6.49 0.37 16.19
CA VAL A 273 7.40 -0.50 16.96
C VAL A 273 6.86 -1.94 17.01
N GLN A 274 5.56 -2.13 17.21
CA GLN A 274 4.92 -3.44 17.16
C GLN A 274 5.16 -4.13 15.81
N LEU A 275 4.90 -3.43 14.70
CA LEU A 275 5.14 -3.98 13.36
C LEU A 275 6.62 -4.29 13.11
N LEU A 276 7.52 -3.41 13.54
CA LEU A 276 8.97 -3.60 13.40
C LEU A 276 9.48 -4.78 14.21
N SER A 277 8.88 -5.06 15.37
CA SER A 277 9.32 -6.15 16.27
C SER A 277 9.14 -7.55 15.68
N GLU A 278 8.31 -7.69 14.64
CA GLU A 278 8.05 -8.98 13.99
C GLU A 278 8.64 -9.06 12.58
N ILE A 279 9.43 -8.08 12.12
CA ILE A 279 9.97 -8.11 10.75
C ILE A 279 10.92 -9.30 10.53
N ALA A 280 11.58 -9.79 11.58
CA ALA A 280 12.45 -10.95 11.51
C ALA A 280 12.43 -11.77 12.81
N PRO A 281 12.23 -13.10 12.77
CA PRO A 281 11.93 -13.90 11.56
C PRO A 281 10.47 -13.75 11.11
N ASP A 282 10.25 -13.59 9.80
CA ASP A 282 8.91 -13.54 9.20
C ASP A 282 8.16 -14.88 9.41
N THR A 283 6.84 -14.86 9.57
CA THR A 283 6.03 -16.10 9.77
C THR A 283 6.26 -17.16 8.69
N ARG A 284 6.59 -16.76 7.47
CA ARG A 284 6.98 -17.69 6.39
C ARG A 284 8.27 -18.43 6.74
N ILE A 285 9.30 -17.72 7.17
CA ILE A 285 10.58 -18.31 7.60
C ILE A 285 10.34 -19.27 8.77
N GLN A 286 9.58 -18.82 9.77
CA GLN A 286 9.21 -19.66 10.91
C GLN A 286 8.49 -20.94 10.48
N MET A 287 7.57 -20.85 9.51
CA MET A 287 6.86 -22.02 8.98
C MET A 287 7.80 -22.97 8.25
N ASN A 288 8.72 -22.46 7.42
CA ASN A 288 9.69 -23.29 6.71
C ASN A 288 10.60 -24.06 7.69
N ASP A 289 11.13 -23.38 8.71
CA ASP A 289 11.99 -23.99 9.73
C ASP A 289 11.24 -25.05 10.53
N TRP A 290 9.98 -24.77 10.86
CA TRP A 290 9.10 -25.74 11.52
C TRP A 290 8.83 -26.95 10.62
N MET A 291 8.57 -26.76 9.33
CA MET A 291 8.33 -27.85 8.38
C MET A 291 9.55 -28.76 8.27
N MET A 292 10.76 -28.20 8.08
CA MET A 292 12.00 -28.99 7.96
C MET A 292 12.27 -29.92 9.15
N THR A 293 11.74 -29.58 10.32
CA THR A 293 11.93 -30.33 11.57
C THR A 293 10.75 -31.24 11.95
N ASN A 294 9.56 -31.03 11.38
CA ASN A 294 8.33 -31.69 11.84
C ASN A 294 7.59 -32.52 10.78
N ILE A 295 7.85 -32.33 9.49
CA ILE A 295 7.24 -33.14 8.42
C ILE A 295 8.28 -34.02 7.71
N PRO A 296 7.89 -35.18 7.16
CA PRO A 296 8.83 -36.11 6.52
C PRO A 296 9.61 -35.47 5.37
N LYS A 297 10.90 -35.78 5.28
CA LYS A 297 11.71 -35.42 4.12
C LYS A 297 11.14 -36.07 2.86
N GLY A 298 11.02 -35.31 1.78
CA GLY A 298 10.43 -35.76 0.52
C GLY A 298 8.90 -35.70 0.48
N ALA A 299 8.23 -35.19 1.52
CA ALA A 299 6.78 -35.01 1.51
C ALA A 299 6.33 -34.10 0.36
N HIS A 300 5.19 -34.44 -0.25
CA HIS A 300 4.58 -33.66 -1.32
C HIS A 300 3.77 -32.50 -0.74
N VAL A 301 4.24 -31.27 -0.99
CA VAL A 301 3.62 -30.05 -0.46
C VAL A 301 3.06 -29.23 -1.62
N TYR A 302 1.73 -29.11 -1.66
CA TYR A 302 1.07 -28.16 -2.53
C TYR A 302 1.08 -26.79 -1.89
N VAL A 303 1.57 -25.79 -2.61
CA VAL A 303 1.73 -24.42 -2.13
C VAL A 303 0.86 -23.52 -2.99
N ASP A 304 0.28 -22.49 -2.37
CA ASP A 304 -0.46 -21.47 -3.10
C ASP A 304 0.44 -20.63 -4.05
N HIS A 305 0.20 -19.33 -4.15
CA HIS A 305 1.00 -18.47 -4.99
C HIS A 305 2.43 -18.29 -4.45
N LYS A 306 3.44 -18.74 -5.20
CA LYS A 306 4.89 -18.71 -4.85
C LYS A 306 5.37 -17.42 -4.16
N ARG A 307 4.91 -16.23 -4.59
CA ARG A 307 5.34 -14.94 -3.99
C ARG A 307 4.81 -14.67 -2.58
N TYR A 308 3.81 -15.42 -2.12
CA TYR A 308 3.16 -15.22 -0.82
C TYR A 308 3.50 -16.29 0.21
N SER A 309 4.22 -17.33 -0.23
CA SER A 309 4.59 -18.49 0.56
C SER A 309 6.07 -18.43 0.96
N PRO A 310 6.51 -19.25 1.94
CA PRO A 310 7.92 -19.38 2.26
C PRO A 310 8.77 -19.84 1.08
N GLU A 311 10.05 -19.50 1.13
CA GLU A 311 11.09 -20.13 0.30
C GLU A 311 11.35 -21.54 0.84
N ILE A 312 10.52 -22.49 0.39
CA ILE A 312 10.66 -23.89 0.76
C ILE A 312 11.84 -24.49 0.00
N SER A 313 12.71 -25.23 0.70
CA SER A 313 13.80 -25.96 0.06
C SER A 313 13.27 -27.11 -0.78
N GLU A 314 13.41 -27.00 -2.10
CA GLU A 314 13.09 -28.07 -3.06
C GLU A 314 14.02 -29.30 -2.90
N GLU A 315 15.13 -29.17 -2.17
CA GLU A 315 15.99 -30.31 -1.80
C GLU A 315 15.39 -31.17 -0.68
N TYR A 316 14.50 -30.59 0.13
CA TYR A 316 13.95 -31.23 1.31
C TYR A 316 12.51 -31.72 1.10
N PHE A 317 11.73 -31.05 0.24
CA PHE A 317 10.33 -31.36 -0.04
C PHE A 317 10.03 -31.39 -1.54
N ALA A 318 9.07 -32.22 -1.94
CA ALA A 318 8.53 -32.21 -3.29
C ALA A 318 7.45 -31.13 -3.41
N VAL A 319 7.82 -29.94 -3.86
CA VAL A 319 6.95 -28.76 -3.83
C VAL A 319 6.23 -28.55 -5.16
N THR A 320 4.90 -28.41 -5.12
CA THR A 320 4.08 -28.02 -6.27
C THR A 320 3.46 -26.65 -6.00
N TYR A 321 3.85 -25.63 -6.77
CA TYR A 321 3.25 -24.30 -6.67
C TYR A 321 2.02 -24.17 -7.56
N ALA A 322 0.93 -23.65 -7.01
CA ALA A 322 -0.30 -23.42 -7.73
C ALA A 322 -0.09 -22.39 -8.87
N PRO A 323 -0.47 -22.70 -10.13
CA PRO A 323 -0.35 -21.75 -11.22
C PRO A 323 -1.26 -20.54 -10.97
N ARG A 324 -0.72 -19.32 -11.08
CA ARG A 324 -1.44 -18.08 -10.76
C ARG A 324 -2.83 -17.97 -11.42
N ALA A 325 -2.97 -18.46 -12.65
CA ALA A 325 -4.21 -18.40 -13.42
C ALA A 325 -5.28 -19.40 -12.96
N THR A 326 -4.88 -20.51 -12.33
CA THR A 326 -5.76 -21.65 -12.03
C THR A 326 -5.80 -22.02 -10.56
N ILE A 327 -5.21 -21.22 -9.66
CA ILE A 327 -5.17 -21.52 -8.22
C ILE A 327 -6.55 -21.91 -7.66
N HIS A 328 -7.64 -21.27 -8.10
CA HIS A 328 -9.01 -21.56 -7.64
C HIS A 328 -9.62 -22.88 -8.18
N GLN A 329 -9.06 -23.42 -9.26
CA GLN A 329 -9.56 -24.62 -9.91
C GLN A 329 -9.11 -25.86 -9.14
N ASP A 330 -7.85 -25.87 -8.68
CA ASP A 330 -7.21 -27.06 -8.09
C ASP A 330 -7.25 -27.08 -6.55
N LEU A 331 -7.69 -25.99 -5.91
CA LEU A 331 -7.79 -25.87 -4.44
C LEU A 331 -9.06 -26.53 -3.87
N ASP A 332 -9.16 -27.85 -3.98
CA ASP A 332 -10.12 -28.66 -3.21
C ASP A 332 -9.47 -29.95 -2.70
N ALA A 333 -9.96 -30.44 -1.56
CA ALA A 333 -9.36 -31.59 -0.87
C ALA A 333 -9.26 -32.83 -1.77
N ARG A 334 -10.28 -33.11 -2.61
CA ARG A 334 -10.30 -34.31 -3.46
C ARG A 334 -9.30 -34.19 -4.60
N THR A 335 -9.15 -33.01 -5.20
CA THR A 335 -8.17 -32.78 -6.25
C THR A 335 -6.75 -32.90 -5.70
N LEU A 336 -6.47 -32.31 -4.53
CA LEU A 336 -5.15 -32.44 -3.88
C LEU A 336 -4.81 -33.90 -3.55
N GLN A 337 -5.78 -34.68 -3.05
CA GLN A 337 -5.63 -36.11 -2.81
C GLN A 337 -5.31 -36.89 -4.09
N LYS A 338 -6.01 -36.61 -5.20
CA LYS A 338 -5.77 -37.25 -6.50
C LYS A 338 -4.39 -36.91 -7.07
N LEU A 339 -3.90 -35.70 -6.81
CA LEU A 339 -2.57 -35.24 -7.19
C LEU A 339 -1.46 -35.78 -6.28
N GLY A 340 -1.79 -36.66 -5.31
CA GLY A 340 -0.83 -37.27 -4.40
C GLY A 340 -0.18 -36.27 -3.44
N GLN A 341 -0.83 -35.13 -3.19
CA GLN A 341 -0.31 -34.12 -2.26
C GLN A 341 -0.58 -34.57 -0.83
N GLU A 342 0.42 -34.47 0.04
CA GLU A 342 0.31 -34.86 1.45
C GLU A 342 -0.02 -33.64 2.33
N TYR A 343 0.43 -32.46 1.91
CA TYR A 343 0.23 -31.22 2.62
C TYR A 343 -0.22 -30.10 1.68
N LEU A 344 -1.03 -29.18 2.24
CA LEU A 344 -1.37 -27.91 1.61
C LEU A 344 -0.82 -26.77 2.47
N LEU A 345 -0.01 -25.89 1.87
CA LEU A 345 0.48 -24.68 2.49
C LEU A 345 -0.17 -23.45 1.83
N ILE A 346 -0.85 -22.65 2.64
CA ILE A 346 -1.61 -21.49 2.16
C ILE A 346 -1.31 -20.24 3.00
N SER A 347 -1.25 -19.10 2.33
CA SER A 347 -0.90 -17.80 2.89
C SER A 347 -2.09 -16.84 2.87
N SER A 348 -2.27 -16.11 3.98
CA SER A 348 -3.36 -15.12 4.12
C SER A 348 -3.22 -13.95 3.13
N LEU A 349 -1.99 -13.64 2.68
CA LEU A 349 -1.76 -12.68 1.61
C LEU A 349 -2.45 -13.09 0.29
N TRP A 350 -2.66 -14.40 0.08
CA TRP A 350 -3.45 -14.89 -1.03
C TRP A 350 -4.94 -14.89 -0.72
N TYR A 351 -5.40 -15.63 0.30
CA TYR A 351 -6.83 -15.92 0.48
C TYR A 351 -7.64 -14.81 1.15
N ASP A 352 -7.05 -13.96 2.02
CA ASP A 352 -7.82 -12.97 2.81
C ASP A 352 -8.60 -12.01 1.92
N ARG A 353 -8.09 -11.72 0.72
CA ARG A 353 -8.74 -10.83 -0.25
C ARG A 353 -10.17 -11.27 -0.61
N TYR A 354 -10.47 -12.56 -0.56
CA TYR A 354 -11.79 -13.13 -0.87
C TYR A 354 -12.75 -13.04 0.33
N PHE A 355 -12.23 -12.85 1.54
CA PHE A 355 -13.04 -12.68 2.75
C PHE A 355 -13.18 -11.20 3.15
N SER A 356 -12.18 -10.38 2.82
CA SER A 356 -12.12 -8.99 3.27
C SER A 356 -12.91 -8.01 2.40
N GLN A 357 -13.38 -8.43 1.22
CA GLN A 357 -13.99 -7.53 0.23
C GLN A 357 -15.46 -7.93 0.00
N PRO A 358 -16.39 -6.95 -0.03
CA PRO A 358 -17.82 -7.25 -0.09
C PRO A 358 -18.25 -7.90 -1.42
N ARG A 359 -17.61 -7.55 -2.55
CA ARG A 359 -18.01 -7.95 -3.91
C ARG A 359 -17.09 -9.02 -4.56
N THR A 360 -16.52 -9.93 -3.79
CA THR A 360 -15.66 -11.00 -4.35
C THR A 360 -16.46 -12.21 -4.79
N ASP A 361 -15.85 -13.03 -5.65
CA ASP A 361 -16.37 -14.32 -6.10
C ASP A 361 -16.82 -15.21 -4.91
N GLU A 362 -18.13 -15.38 -4.77
CA GLU A 362 -18.72 -16.21 -3.73
C GLU A 362 -18.38 -17.70 -3.90
N GLY A 363 -18.19 -18.16 -5.13
CA GLY A 363 -17.80 -19.53 -5.44
C GLY A 363 -16.41 -19.85 -4.89
N VAL A 364 -15.44 -18.96 -5.12
CA VAL A 364 -14.10 -19.07 -4.53
C VAL A 364 -14.15 -19.03 -3.02
N ARG A 365 -14.91 -18.10 -2.42
CA ARG A 365 -15.06 -18.01 -0.96
C ARG A 365 -15.65 -19.30 -0.37
N ARG A 366 -16.69 -19.87 -0.98
CA ARG A 366 -17.31 -21.14 -0.56
C ARG A 366 -16.32 -22.30 -0.68
N LYS A 367 -15.56 -22.39 -1.78
CA LYS A 367 -14.50 -23.40 -1.95
C LYS A 367 -13.45 -23.33 -0.85
N LEU A 368 -12.92 -22.13 -0.57
CA LEU A 368 -11.93 -21.93 0.50
C LEU A 368 -12.48 -22.26 1.88
N THR A 369 -13.71 -21.84 2.16
CA THR A 369 -14.38 -22.15 3.44
C THR A 369 -14.52 -23.66 3.62
N LYS A 370 -14.93 -24.37 2.57
CA LYS A 370 -15.05 -25.83 2.58
C LYS A 370 -13.68 -26.51 2.74
N LEU A 371 -12.67 -26.04 2.02
CA LEU A 371 -11.29 -26.55 2.12
C LEU A 371 -10.76 -26.45 3.56
N PHE A 372 -10.99 -25.32 4.23
CA PHE A 372 -10.57 -25.12 5.63
C PHE A 372 -11.38 -25.94 6.64
N GLN A 373 -12.57 -26.41 6.27
CA GLN A 373 -13.38 -27.33 7.08
C GLN A 373 -13.00 -28.80 6.85
N ASP A 374 -12.68 -29.16 5.61
CA ASP A 374 -12.41 -30.54 5.19
C ASP A 374 -10.98 -31.01 5.55
N LEU A 375 -10.03 -30.08 5.72
CA LEU A 375 -8.62 -30.42 5.99
C LEU A 375 -8.23 -30.16 7.46
N GLU A 376 -7.42 -31.06 8.01
CA GLU A 376 -6.84 -30.93 9.35
C GLU A 376 -5.72 -29.86 9.35
N VAL A 377 -5.77 -28.90 10.26
CA VAL A 377 -4.68 -27.93 10.47
C VAL A 377 -3.55 -28.61 11.25
N VAL A 378 -2.40 -28.79 10.61
CA VAL A 378 -1.18 -29.36 11.22
C VAL A 378 -0.43 -28.28 12.00
N LYS A 379 -0.26 -27.12 11.36
CA LYS A 379 0.45 -25.99 11.95
C LYS A 379 -0.06 -24.70 11.38
N GLU A 380 -0.12 -23.69 12.24
CA GLU A 380 -0.44 -22.33 11.84
C GLU A 380 0.57 -21.37 12.47
N MET A 381 1.13 -20.48 11.65
CA MET A 381 1.99 -19.39 12.08
C MET A 381 1.21 -18.09 11.90
N ARG A 382 0.92 -17.39 12.99
CA ARG A 382 0.18 -16.13 13.00
C ARG A 382 1.06 -14.98 13.49
N PRO A 383 0.99 -13.79 12.86
CA PRO A 383 1.60 -12.58 13.43
C PRO A 383 0.92 -12.18 14.74
N LYS A 384 1.68 -11.72 15.73
CA LYS A 384 1.13 -11.19 16.99
C LYS A 384 0.47 -9.84 16.80
N TYR A 385 1.03 -8.99 15.93
CA TYR A 385 0.54 -7.63 15.69
C TYR A 385 -0.08 -7.44 14.30
N GLY A 386 -0.35 -8.54 13.59
CA GLY A 386 -1.00 -8.56 12.28
C GLY A 386 -0.05 -8.36 11.10
N THR A 387 -0.51 -8.79 9.93
CA THR A 387 0.17 -8.66 8.64
C THR A 387 0.24 -7.18 8.22
N TYR A 388 1.37 -6.75 7.66
CA TYR A 388 1.50 -5.41 7.08
C TYR A 388 2.24 -5.47 5.73
N GLY A 389 1.63 -4.90 4.68
CA GLY A 389 2.14 -5.01 3.32
C GLY A 389 2.30 -6.45 2.87
N PHE A 390 3.55 -6.89 2.72
CA PHE A 390 3.96 -8.25 2.35
C PHE A 390 4.65 -9.02 3.50
N HIS A 391 4.58 -8.52 4.73
CA HIS A 391 5.26 -9.13 5.88
C HIS A 391 4.29 -9.81 6.83
N ASN A 392 4.77 -10.93 7.40
CA ASN A 392 4.08 -11.75 8.38
C ASN A 392 2.65 -12.15 8.01
N PRO A 393 2.40 -12.76 6.83
CA PRO A 393 1.12 -13.41 6.59
C PRO A 393 0.78 -14.42 7.68
N THR A 394 -0.50 -14.71 7.90
CA THR A 394 -0.84 -15.99 8.51
C THR A 394 -0.51 -17.08 7.49
N VAL A 395 0.32 -18.05 7.87
CA VAL A 395 0.65 -19.20 7.03
C VAL A 395 0.11 -20.45 7.72
N THR A 396 -0.70 -21.21 6.99
CA THR A 396 -1.38 -22.39 7.52
C THR A 396 -0.98 -23.61 6.70
N LEU A 397 -0.48 -24.63 7.39
CA LEU A 397 -0.16 -25.95 6.87
C LEU A 397 -1.30 -26.90 7.23
N PHE A 398 -1.93 -27.45 6.21
CA PHE A 398 -2.99 -28.44 6.31
C PHE A 398 -2.47 -29.82 5.92
N ARG A 399 -3.01 -30.86 6.54
CA ARG A 399 -2.82 -32.25 6.12
C ARG A 399 -3.87 -32.60 5.09
N VAL A 400 -3.42 -33.13 3.96
CA VAL A 400 -4.26 -33.73 2.94
C VAL A 400 -4.28 -35.23 3.22
N ALA A 401 -5.24 -35.70 4.02
CA ALA A 401 -5.36 -37.13 4.30
C ALA A 401 -5.61 -37.89 2.99
N PRO A 402 -4.96 -39.04 2.73
CA PRO A 402 -5.27 -39.84 1.55
C PRO A 402 -6.75 -40.20 1.56
N ALA A 403 -7.41 -40.14 0.40
CA ALA A 403 -8.78 -40.58 0.27
C ALA A 403 -8.86 -42.00 0.82
N ALA A 404 -9.64 -42.21 1.90
CA ALA A 404 -9.87 -43.54 2.44
C ALA A 404 -10.23 -44.43 1.25
N GLN A 405 -9.46 -45.51 1.04
CA GLN A 405 -9.84 -46.54 0.09
C GLN A 405 -11.24 -46.97 0.48
N VAL A 406 -12.24 -46.56 -0.31
CA VAL A 406 -13.57 -47.10 -0.21
C VAL A 406 -13.41 -48.55 -0.62
N VAL A 407 -13.19 -49.42 0.37
CA VAL A 407 -13.25 -50.86 0.17
C VAL A 407 -14.65 -51.11 -0.39
N PRO A 408 -14.79 -51.64 -1.62
CA PRO A 408 -16.10 -51.99 -2.12
C PRO A 408 -16.65 -53.02 -1.15
N VAL A 409 -17.75 -52.70 -0.48
CA VAL A 409 -18.52 -53.71 0.22
C VAL A 409 -19.08 -54.61 -0.88
N VAL A 410 -18.37 -55.70 -1.15
CA VAL A 410 -18.88 -56.80 -1.96
C VAL A 410 -20.12 -57.31 -1.22
N PRO A 411 -21.32 -57.24 -1.82
CA PRO A 411 -22.50 -57.85 -1.21
C PRO A 411 -22.21 -59.34 -1.05
N LYS A 412 -22.29 -59.86 0.17
CA LYS A 412 -22.32 -61.31 0.39
C LYS A 412 -23.51 -61.86 -0.41
N GLU A 413 -23.20 -62.68 -1.42
CA GLU A 413 -24.18 -63.58 -2.00
C GLU A 413 -24.76 -64.43 -0.87
N VAL A 414 -26.05 -64.25 -0.61
CA VAL A 414 -26.82 -65.15 0.25
C VAL A 414 -27.13 -66.37 -0.60
N SER A 415 -26.34 -67.42 -0.39
CA SER A 415 -26.70 -68.78 -0.80
C SER A 415 -27.80 -69.28 0.14
N GLU A 416 -29.05 -69.21 -0.29
CA GLU A 416 -30.12 -70.03 0.30
C GLU A 416 -30.43 -71.18 -0.65
N SER A 417 -29.79 -72.31 -0.36
CA SER A 417 -30.25 -73.63 -0.77
C SER A 417 -31.42 -74.05 0.12
N SER A 418 -32.54 -74.34 -0.53
CA SER A 418 -33.64 -75.22 -0.14
C SER A 418 -33.39 -76.19 1.03
N SER A 419 -34.32 -76.26 1.99
CA SER A 419 -35.01 -77.52 2.38
C SER A 419 -36.03 -77.33 3.52
N GLN A 420 -37.19 -77.97 3.30
CA GLN A 420 -38.35 -78.24 4.17
C GLN A 420 -39.46 -77.19 4.26
#